data_AF-A0A8K0KYE6-F1
#
_entry.id   AF-A0A8K0KYE6-F1
#
_cell.length_a   1.000
_cell.length_b   1.000
_cell.length_c   1.000
_cell.angle_alpha   90.00
_cell.angle_beta   90.00
_cell.angle_gamma   90.00
#
_symmetry.space_group_name_H-M   'P 1'
#
loop_
_entity.id
_entity.type
_entity.pdbx_description
1 polymer ?
#
loop_
_entity_poly.entity_id
_entity_poly.type
_entity_poly.pdbx_seq_one_letter_code
_entity_poly.pdbx_strand_id
1 'polypeptide(L)'
;MAGNRPRDTATILSLLTLEQKVSLLAAIDWWRTPAIDRPEVFVPQIKTTDGPNGARGESYVSGIKAACFPCGTSMGATFDKDLLYNIGLHIAKEAQTKSADILLAPTLNVIRHPLGGRNYETYSEDPVVLGKLAAAFVRGCQSLGVPATPKHFVANEAENERKTLSVEVDEQTLREIYLLPFQLVVKESEPWCFMTSYNRVNGRYVADDYRLVTEVLRGEWGFKGLCINAGVDLEMPGPPKWRGTALFDAVRNGQVKQSIIDENARRVIDMAKFLGKFDHPDEPPVRAVDDAERDEFIATAGAEGMVLLKNTNGILPINKKSQVAIIGHHATHVSLGGGGSARVDALHAVSPIEGMQKAGFDVQASPGIPVFGALPHAEPSMVTDPEGKTSTTPVKVEWFNSAMIGENLVHTEQRPSAEYMIKEQWPSYLSKDYCSRMTFTLTPSRSGNHIFSVVSTGRTRCLIKFLVKNTGPVFGKVMVQLYVAGSSDVGRKRPVKELKDFVKVGLKPDESRECCLLLDKYAVSVYDGQEGCWMAQQGAYKVTVGLSSVDIRAEVGFELAKTVQWRGV
;
A
#
# COMPACT_ATOMS: atom_id res chain seq x y z
N MET A 1 -19.44 34.20 -6.41
CA MET A 1 -18.85 35.49 -5.98
C MET A 1 -17.31 35.42 -6.00
N ALA A 2 -16.69 35.21 -7.18
CA ALA A 2 -15.24 34.96 -7.29
C ALA A 2 -14.43 36.12 -7.93
N GLY A 3 -15.09 37.16 -8.47
CA GLY A 3 -14.48 38.11 -9.39
C GLY A 3 -13.52 39.16 -8.82
N ASN A 4 -13.35 39.26 -7.49
CA ASN A 4 -12.56 40.34 -6.87
C ASN A 4 -11.36 39.88 -6.03
N ARG A 5 -11.05 38.58 -5.96
CA ARG A 5 -9.91 38.08 -5.17
C ARG A 5 -8.62 38.10 -6.01
N PRO A 6 -7.46 38.44 -5.40
CA PRO A 6 -6.20 38.49 -6.13
C PRO A 6 -5.82 37.11 -6.70
N ARG A 7 -5.21 37.13 -7.88
CA ARG A 7 -4.70 35.94 -8.57
C ARG A 7 -3.18 35.92 -8.67
N ASP A 8 -2.53 37.07 -8.46
CA ASP A 8 -1.10 37.16 -8.50
C ASP A 8 -0.49 36.64 -7.18
N THR A 9 0.61 35.92 -7.31
CA THR A 9 1.21 35.18 -6.18
C THR A 9 1.76 36.12 -5.11
N ALA A 10 2.27 37.29 -5.52
CA ALA A 10 2.87 38.26 -4.59
C ALA A 10 1.81 38.88 -3.68
N THR A 11 0.67 39.31 -4.23
CA THR A 11 -0.43 39.86 -3.45
C THR A 11 -1.08 38.79 -2.58
N ILE A 12 -1.31 37.57 -3.09
CA ILE A 12 -1.80 36.45 -2.26
C ILE A 12 -0.88 36.26 -1.05
N LEU A 13 0.43 36.10 -1.26
CA LEU A 13 1.41 35.93 -0.18
C LEU A 13 1.42 37.09 0.81
N SER A 14 1.22 38.31 0.35
CA SER A 14 1.17 39.49 1.23
C SER A 14 -0.05 39.50 2.17
N LEU A 15 -1.15 38.86 1.75
CA LEU A 15 -2.40 38.78 2.51
C LEU A 15 -2.45 37.57 3.48
N LEU A 16 -1.58 36.58 3.28
CA LEU A 16 -1.51 35.41 4.16
C LEU A 16 -0.80 35.76 5.47
N THR A 17 -1.38 35.31 6.58
CA THR A 17 -0.70 35.33 7.88
C THR A 17 0.47 34.32 7.90
N LEU A 18 1.39 34.45 8.86
CA LEU A 18 2.46 33.45 9.02
C LEU A 18 1.89 32.03 9.24
N GLU A 19 0.85 31.90 10.06
CA GLU A 19 0.18 30.63 10.32
C GLU A 19 -0.38 30.00 9.04
N GLN A 20 -1.01 30.81 8.19
CA GLN A 20 -1.53 30.39 6.89
C GLN A 20 -0.41 29.98 5.92
N LYS A 21 0.70 30.72 5.90
CA LYS A 21 1.84 30.36 5.06
C LYS A 21 2.44 29.03 5.50
N VAL A 22 2.58 28.81 6.81
CA VAL A 22 3.06 27.54 7.38
C VAL A 22 2.09 26.40 7.07
N SER A 23 0.77 26.61 7.18
CA SER A 23 -0.21 25.56 6.92
C SER A 23 -0.19 25.07 5.46
N LEU A 24 0.10 25.94 4.49
CA LEU A 24 0.29 25.55 3.09
C LEU A 24 1.48 24.61 2.86
N LEU A 25 2.42 24.52 3.81
CA LEU A 25 3.62 23.68 3.70
C LEU A 25 3.42 22.27 4.25
N ALA A 26 2.19 21.90 4.59
CA ALA A 26 1.84 20.58 5.07
C ALA A 26 0.48 20.12 4.54
N ALA A 27 0.35 18.81 4.34
CA ALA A 27 -0.93 18.19 4.06
C ALA A 27 -1.87 18.20 5.28
N ILE A 28 -3.17 18.25 5.02
CA ILE A 28 -4.21 18.06 6.05
C ILE A 28 -4.59 16.59 6.25
N ASP A 29 -4.45 15.79 5.19
CA ASP A 29 -4.70 14.35 5.18
C ASP A 29 -3.60 13.67 4.35
N TRP A 30 -3.81 12.42 3.93
CA TRP A 30 -2.81 11.71 3.12
C TRP A 30 -2.55 12.27 1.73
N TRP A 31 -3.48 13.04 1.18
CA TRP A 31 -3.54 13.35 -0.24
C TRP A 31 -3.61 14.84 -0.53
N ARG A 32 -4.06 15.66 0.44
CA ARG A 32 -4.50 17.04 0.19
C ARG A 32 -3.75 18.08 1.00
N THR A 33 -3.49 19.21 0.36
CA THR A 33 -3.12 20.47 1.04
C THR A 33 -4.38 21.13 1.66
N PRO A 34 -4.24 22.08 2.60
CA PRO A 34 -5.38 22.87 3.04
C PRO A 34 -5.89 23.80 1.92
N ALA A 35 -7.16 24.17 1.99
CA ALA A 35 -7.69 25.35 1.31
C ALA A 35 -7.71 26.53 2.28
N ILE A 36 -7.35 27.72 1.80
CA ILE A 36 -7.53 28.98 2.50
C ILE A 36 -8.64 29.73 1.78
N ASP A 37 -9.76 29.95 2.46
CA ASP A 37 -10.90 30.65 1.87
C ASP A 37 -11.37 31.77 2.80
N ARG A 38 -10.98 33.00 2.47
CA ARG A 38 -11.40 34.24 3.15
C ARG A 38 -11.91 35.25 2.11
N PRO A 39 -12.70 36.25 2.53
CA PRO A 39 -13.19 37.30 1.63
C PRO A 39 -12.08 37.97 0.78
N GLU A 40 -10.92 38.20 1.39
CA GLU A 40 -9.78 38.92 0.82
C GLU A 40 -8.76 38.04 0.08
N VAL A 41 -8.69 36.74 0.40
CA VAL A 41 -7.68 35.83 -0.16
C VAL A 41 -8.21 34.42 -0.28
N PHE A 42 -7.87 33.78 -1.39
CA PHE A 42 -8.18 32.38 -1.67
C PHE A 42 -6.90 31.64 -2.06
N VAL A 43 -6.70 30.45 -1.52
CA VAL A 43 -5.70 29.48 -2.01
C VAL A 43 -6.40 28.13 -2.06
N PRO A 44 -6.60 27.54 -3.25
CA PRO A 44 -7.33 26.29 -3.37
C PRO A 44 -6.50 25.12 -2.83
N GLN A 45 -7.20 24.06 -2.48
CA GLN A 45 -6.60 22.77 -2.17
C GLN A 45 -6.01 22.12 -3.43
N ILE A 46 -4.94 21.36 -3.23
CA ILE A 46 -4.32 20.48 -4.22
C ILE A 46 -4.42 19.05 -3.69
N LYS A 47 -4.89 18.12 -4.54
CA LYS A 47 -4.93 16.68 -4.26
C LYS A 47 -3.85 15.95 -5.05
N THR A 48 -3.21 14.99 -4.38
CA THR A 48 -2.20 14.10 -4.96
C THR A 48 -2.72 12.67 -5.04
N THR A 49 -2.13 11.84 -5.90
CA THR A 49 -2.40 10.40 -5.93
C THR A 49 -1.17 9.59 -6.35
N ASP A 50 -0.97 8.41 -5.75
CA ASP A 50 -0.09 7.38 -6.31
C ASP A 50 -0.73 6.76 -7.57
N GLY A 51 0.00 6.13 -8.49
CA GLY A 51 1.44 5.99 -8.56
C GLY A 51 1.93 5.47 -9.94
N PRO A 52 3.15 4.91 -10.00
CA PRO A 52 3.91 4.71 -11.25
C PRO A 52 3.27 3.88 -12.36
N ASN A 53 2.36 2.96 -12.02
CA ASN A 53 1.68 2.05 -12.95
C ASN A 53 0.15 2.22 -12.94
N GLY A 54 -0.35 3.36 -12.47
CA GLY A 54 -1.77 3.73 -12.52
C GLY A 54 -2.17 4.68 -11.39
N ALA A 55 -3.15 5.55 -11.64
CA ALA A 55 -3.65 6.49 -10.63
C ALA A 55 -4.65 5.79 -9.69
N ARG A 56 -4.17 5.44 -8.49
CA ARG A 56 -4.85 4.63 -7.48
C ARG A 56 -6.02 5.35 -6.80
N GLY A 57 -5.96 6.67 -6.71
CA GLY A 57 -6.88 7.47 -5.89
C GLY A 57 -6.47 7.54 -4.42
N GLU A 58 -7.45 7.70 -3.54
CA GLU A 58 -7.27 8.15 -2.15
C GLU A 58 -7.29 7.02 -1.10
N SER A 59 -7.42 5.76 -1.51
CA SER A 59 -7.40 4.65 -0.56
C SER A 59 -6.45 3.53 -0.96
N TYR A 60 -5.76 3.01 0.04
CA TYR A 60 -4.78 1.94 0.00
C TYR A 60 -5.44 0.57 0.10
N VAL A 61 -6.57 0.48 0.82
CA VAL A 61 -7.34 -0.74 1.00
C VAL A 61 -8.78 -0.48 0.57
N SER A 62 -9.23 -1.18 -0.47
CA SER A 62 -10.59 -1.06 -1.03
C SER A 62 -10.91 0.31 -1.66
N GLY A 63 -9.92 0.91 -2.35
CA GLY A 63 -10.10 2.11 -3.16
C GLY A 63 -10.88 1.87 -4.46
N ILE A 64 -11.14 2.95 -5.18
CA ILE A 64 -11.79 2.87 -6.49
C ILE A 64 -10.88 2.18 -7.51
N LYS A 65 -11.48 1.37 -8.39
CA LYS A 65 -10.74 0.71 -9.47
C LYS A 65 -10.07 1.73 -10.40
N ALA A 66 -8.91 1.38 -10.95
CA ALA A 66 -8.20 2.16 -11.95
C ALA A 66 -7.56 1.29 -13.03
N ALA A 67 -7.10 1.91 -14.11
CA ALA A 67 -6.31 1.23 -15.12
C ALA A 67 -4.94 0.82 -14.55
N CYS A 68 -4.56 -0.44 -14.74
CA CYS A 68 -3.30 -1.00 -14.24
C CYS A 68 -2.35 -1.24 -15.42
N PHE A 69 -1.32 -0.39 -15.52
CA PHE A 69 -0.31 -0.45 -16.57
C PHE A 69 0.80 -1.43 -16.19
N PRO A 70 1.59 -1.93 -17.18
CA PRO A 70 2.75 -2.76 -16.88
C PRO A 70 3.72 -2.07 -15.91
N CYS A 71 4.35 -2.87 -15.05
CA CYS A 71 5.31 -2.38 -14.07
C CYS A 71 6.54 -1.72 -14.73
N GLY A 72 7.21 -0.85 -13.98
CA GLY A 72 8.39 -0.10 -14.44
C GLY A 72 9.44 -0.99 -15.12
N THR A 73 9.76 -2.14 -14.54
CA THR A 73 10.77 -3.06 -15.14
C THR A 73 10.38 -3.58 -16.53
N SER A 74 9.09 -3.85 -16.76
CA SER A 74 8.57 -4.24 -18.07
C SER A 74 8.67 -3.06 -19.04
N MET A 75 8.32 -1.85 -18.60
CA MET A 75 8.44 -0.63 -19.42
C MET A 75 9.91 -0.28 -19.71
N GLY A 76 10.82 -0.51 -18.76
CA GLY A 76 12.25 -0.35 -18.95
C GLY A 76 12.81 -1.25 -20.05
N ALA A 77 12.30 -2.48 -20.14
CA ALA A 77 12.71 -3.45 -21.17
C ALA A 77 12.33 -3.04 -22.60
N THR A 78 11.43 -2.07 -22.78
CA THR A 78 11.01 -1.58 -24.10
C THR A 78 12.06 -0.68 -24.75
N PHE A 79 12.86 0.04 -23.96
CA PHE A 79 13.75 1.11 -24.43
C PHE A 79 13.04 2.17 -25.30
N ASP A 80 11.70 2.29 -25.17
CA ASP A 80 10.88 3.12 -26.05
C ASP A 80 10.36 4.39 -25.33
N LYS A 81 10.91 5.54 -25.72
CA LYS A 81 10.51 6.84 -25.16
C LYS A 81 9.10 7.24 -25.58
N ASP A 82 8.66 6.90 -26.79
CA ASP A 82 7.35 7.31 -27.30
C ASP A 82 6.25 6.50 -26.60
N LEU A 83 6.52 5.22 -26.35
CA LEU A 83 5.66 4.40 -25.49
C LEU A 83 5.53 4.99 -24.08
N LEU A 84 6.64 5.37 -23.43
CA LEU A 84 6.60 5.94 -22.07
C LEU A 84 5.92 7.31 -22.03
N TYR A 85 6.03 8.13 -23.08
CA TYR A 85 5.23 9.35 -23.22
C TYR A 85 3.73 9.03 -23.23
N ASN A 86 3.31 8.04 -24.02
CA ASN A 86 1.91 7.64 -24.09
C ASN A 86 1.41 7.02 -22.78
N ILE A 87 2.23 6.21 -22.09
CA ILE A 87 1.91 5.70 -20.75
C ILE A 87 1.66 6.87 -19.77
N GLY A 88 2.56 7.86 -19.74
CA GLY A 88 2.40 9.04 -18.89
C GLY A 88 1.10 9.81 -19.20
N LEU A 89 0.77 9.96 -20.49
CA LEU A 89 -0.47 10.58 -20.95
C LEU A 89 -1.71 9.82 -20.47
N HIS A 90 -1.74 8.50 -20.62
CA HIS A 90 -2.90 7.69 -20.20
C HIS A 90 -3.05 7.63 -18.67
N ILE A 91 -1.96 7.58 -17.90
CA ILE A 91 -2.05 7.63 -16.43
C ILE A 91 -2.48 9.03 -15.95
N ALA A 92 -2.07 10.10 -16.63
CA ALA A 92 -2.57 11.45 -16.31
C ALA A 92 -4.07 11.60 -16.54
N LYS A 93 -4.64 10.99 -17.59
CA LYS A 93 -6.10 10.89 -17.76
C LYS A 93 -6.75 10.20 -16.56
N GLU A 94 -6.15 9.12 -16.05
CA GLU A 94 -6.65 8.44 -14.85
C GLU A 94 -6.53 9.31 -13.59
N ALA A 95 -5.47 10.08 -13.41
CA ALA A 95 -5.35 11.00 -12.29
C ALA A 95 -6.53 12.00 -12.26
N GLN A 96 -6.94 12.50 -13.42
CA GLN A 96 -8.12 13.36 -13.56
C GLN A 96 -9.42 12.62 -13.20
N THR A 97 -9.57 11.33 -13.55
CA THR A 97 -10.76 10.56 -13.13
C THR A 97 -10.81 10.33 -11.62
N LYS A 98 -9.66 10.38 -10.92
CA LYS A 98 -9.58 10.32 -9.45
C LYS A 98 -9.58 11.70 -8.78
N SER A 99 -9.89 12.74 -9.55
CA SER A 99 -9.89 14.14 -9.11
C SER A 99 -8.58 14.56 -8.46
N ALA A 100 -7.46 13.94 -8.88
CA ALA A 100 -6.14 14.24 -8.39
C ALA A 100 -5.45 15.22 -9.33
N ASP A 101 -4.80 16.22 -8.74
CA ASP A 101 -4.14 17.31 -9.46
C ASP A 101 -2.68 16.95 -9.77
N ILE A 102 -2.01 16.18 -8.91
CA ILE A 102 -0.60 15.79 -9.05
C ILE A 102 -0.46 14.26 -8.98
N LEU A 103 0.29 13.68 -9.92
CA LEU A 103 0.63 12.27 -9.95
C LEU A 103 1.98 12.00 -9.28
N LEU A 104 1.99 11.10 -8.30
CA LEU A 104 3.20 10.69 -7.58
C LEU A 104 3.98 9.61 -8.34
N ALA A 105 4.46 9.94 -9.54
CA ALA A 105 5.20 9.08 -10.45
C ALA A 105 6.12 9.92 -11.37
N PRO A 106 7.14 9.35 -12.01
CA PRO A 106 7.59 7.96 -11.97
C PRO A 106 8.61 7.67 -10.85
N THR A 107 8.84 6.39 -10.55
CA THR A 107 9.94 5.96 -9.65
C THR A 107 11.25 5.77 -10.42
N LEU A 108 12.33 6.35 -9.91
CA LEU A 108 13.60 6.59 -10.60
C LEU A 108 14.84 6.15 -9.84
N ASN A 109 14.67 5.34 -8.81
CA ASN A 109 15.80 4.78 -8.09
C ASN A 109 16.47 3.70 -8.95
N VAL A 110 17.80 3.73 -9.04
CA VAL A 110 18.56 2.77 -9.83
C VAL A 110 18.35 1.36 -9.28
N ILE A 111 18.22 0.35 -10.15
CA ILE A 111 18.22 -1.05 -9.71
C ILE A 111 19.65 -1.42 -9.27
N ARG A 112 20.03 -1.04 -8.05
CA ARG A 112 21.38 -1.27 -7.51
C ARG A 112 21.64 -2.74 -7.21
N HIS A 113 20.61 -3.44 -6.73
CA HIS A 113 20.72 -4.81 -6.27
C HIS A 113 19.41 -5.57 -6.56
N PRO A 114 19.44 -6.83 -7.01
CA PRO A 114 18.25 -7.58 -7.41
C PRO A 114 17.23 -7.78 -6.29
N LEU A 115 17.66 -7.75 -5.02
CA LEU A 115 16.78 -7.89 -3.84
C LEU A 115 16.03 -6.59 -3.45
N GLY A 116 16.14 -5.51 -4.22
CA GLY A 116 15.40 -4.29 -3.98
C GLY A 116 13.89 -4.52 -4.07
N GLY A 117 13.18 -4.38 -2.95
CA GLY A 117 11.75 -4.68 -2.85
C GLY A 117 10.83 -3.82 -3.75
N ARG A 118 11.36 -2.73 -4.32
CA ARG A 118 10.67 -1.82 -5.25
C ARG A 118 11.31 -1.77 -6.64
N ASN A 119 12.20 -2.71 -6.97
CA ASN A 119 12.80 -2.77 -8.30
C ASN A 119 11.72 -2.84 -9.39
N TYR A 120 10.61 -3.55 -9.15
CA TYR A 120 9.52 -3.69 -10.13
C TYR A 120 8.93 -2.35 -10.60
N GLU A 121 8.92 -1.30 -9.76
CA GLU A 121 8.28 -0.01 -10.07
C GLU A 121 9.25 1.02 -10.67
N THR A 122 10.52 0.68 -10.88
CA THR A 122 11.50 1.51 -11.61
C THR A 122 11.95 0.83 -12.91
N TYR A 123 12.74 1.52 -13.73
CA TYR A 123 12.98 1.11 -15.12
C TYR A 123 14.25 0.28 -15.33
N SER A 124 15.38 0.65 -14.74
CA SER A 124 16.69 0.07 -15.11
C SER A 124 17.74 0.20 -14.00
N GLU A 125 18.81 -0.57 -14.12
CA GLU A 125 20.08 -0.34 -13.43
C GLU A 125 20.96 0.71 -14.13
N ASP A 126 20.68 1.02 -15.40
CA ASP A 126 21.39 2.03 -16.17
C ASP A 126 20.75 3.43 -16.00
N PRO A 127 21.54 4.46 -15.61
CA PRO A 127 20.99 5.78 -15.31
C PRO A 127 20.49 6.54 -16.55
N VAL A 128 21.03 6.26 -17.74
CA VAL A 128 20.60 6.93 -18.98
C VAL A 128 19.25 6.38 -19.43
N VAL A 129 19.10 5.05 -19.47
CA VAL A 129 17.81 4.40 -19.78
C VAL A 129 16.74 4.91 -18.83
N LEU A 130 17.04 4.89 -17.54
CA LEU A 130 16.12 5.32 -16.50
C LEU A 130 15.72 6.80 -16.69
N GLY A 131 16.68 7.71 -16.86
CA GLY A 131 16.41 9.14 -17.02
C GLY A 131 15.67 9.49 -18.31
N LYS A 132 16.00 8.84 -19.43
CA LYS A 132 15.36 9.08 -20.74
C LYS A 132 13.90 8.65 -20.77
N LEU A 133 13.62 7.45 -20.26
CA LEU A 133 12.25 6.91 -20.18
C LEU A 133 11.40 7.73 -19.21
N ALA A 134 11.96 8.11 -18.08
CA ALA A 134 11.33 8.98 -17.10
C ALA A 134 10.97 10.36 -17.65
N ALA A 135 11.91 11.01 -18.35
CA ALA A 135 11.65 12.31 -18.95
C ALA A 135 10.51 12.25 -19.97
N ALA A 136 10.42 11.15 -20.74
CA ALA A 136 9.30 10.94 -21.65
C ALA A 136 7.97 10.76 -20.92
N PHE A 137 7.93 9.94 -19.87
CA PHE A 137 6.75 9.79 -19.00
C PHE A 137 6.29 11.13 -18.41
N VAL A 138 7.22 11.92 -17.86
CA VAL A 138 6.93 13.24 -17.26
C VAL A 138 6.32 14.18 -18.30
N ARG A 139 6.90 14.26 -19.51
CA ARG A 139 6.32 15.05 -20.61
C ARG A 139 4.91 14.57 -20.97
N GLY A 140 4.69 13.26 -21.00
CA GLY A 140 3.38 12.63 -21.23
C GLY A 140 2.33 13.12 -20.24
N CYS A 141 2.63 13.03 -18.93
CA CYS A 141 1.70 13.51 -17.90
C CYS A 141 1.43 15.02 -18.01
N GLN A 142 2.49 15.80 -18.15
CA GLN A 142 2.42 17.26 -18.16
C GLN A 142 1.73 17.80 -19.43
N SER A 143 1.70 17.05 -20.52
CA SER A 143 0.95 17.41 -21.73
C SER A 143 -0.56 17.57 -21.50
N LEU A 144 -1.10 16.95 -20.44
CA LEU A 144 -2.49 17.07 -20.01
C LEU A 144 -2.67 17.99 -18.80
N GLY A 145 -1.64 18.78 -18.46
CA GLY A 145 -1.68 19.68 -17.31
C GLY A 145 -1.59 18.97 -15.96
N VAL A 146 -1.19 17.69 -15.91
CA VAL A 146 -0.99 16.93 -14.67
C VAL A 146 0.52 16.85 -14.35
N PRO A 147 1.02 17.53 -13.31
CA PRO A 147 2.37 17.38 -12.82
C PRO A 147 2.70 15.93 -12.46
N ALA A 148 3.81 15.44 -13.01
CA ALA A 148 4.48 14.25 -12.54
C ALA A 148 5.44 14.60 -11.39
N THR A 149 5.69 13.63 -10.51
CA THR A 149 6.59 13.74 -9.35
C THR A 149 7.68 12.65 -9.40
N PRO A 150 8.74 12.86 -10.19
CA PRO A 150 9.99 12.10 -10.11
C PRO A 150 10.41 11.78 -8.66
N LYS A 151 10.52 10.48 -8.34
CA LYS A 151 10.80 9.99 -6.98
C LYS A 151 11.72 8.77 -6.98
N HIS A 152 12.48 8.45 -5.94
CA HIS A 152 12.66 9.19 -4.72
C HIS A 152 14.06 9.79 -4.77
N PHE A 153 14.12 11.11 -4.85
CA PHE A 153 15.36 11.88 -4.93
C PHE A 153 16.01 11.92 -3.56
N VAL A 154 17.09 11.19 -3.26
CA VAL A 154 17.88 10.28 -4.12
C VAL A 154 18.37 9.09 -3.29
N ALA A 155 18.90 8.07 -3.97
CA ALA A 155 19.58 6.93 -3.34
C ALA A 155 18.69 6.07 -2.41
N ASN A 156 17.46 5.79 -2.84
CA ASN A 156 16.47 4.98 -2.11
C ASN A 156 16.29 3.58 -2.72
N GLU A 157 17.38 2.85 -2.89
CA GLU A 157 17.38 1.56 -3.61
C GLU A 157 17.10 0.35 -2.71
N ALA A 158 16.92 0.55 -1.39
CA ALA A 158 16.63 -0.51 -0.43
C ALA A 158 15.45 -0.14 0.48
N GLU A 159 14.53 -1.09 0.66
CA GLU A 159 13.35 -0.89 1.52
C GLU A 159 13.65 -1.16 2.99
N ASN A 160 14.58 -2.07 3.26
CA ASN A 160 14.99 -2.41 4.62
C ASN A 160 15.57 -1.17 5.31
N GLU A 161 15.00 -0.81 6.45
CA GLU A 161 15.40 0.38 7.23
C GLU A 161 15.44 1.69 6.44
N ARG A 162 14.71 1.83 5.32
CA ARG A 162 14.79 3.02 4.44
C ARG A 162 14.57 4.38 5.12
N LYS A 163 13.95 4.40 6.31
CA LYS A 163 13.73 5.61 7.11
C LYS A 163 14.87 5.96 8.07
N THR A 164 15.85 5.08 8.23
CA THR A 164 16.96 5.23 9.17
C THR A 164 18.31 4.92 8.53
N LEU A 165 18.36 4.16 7.43
CA LEU A 165 19.56 3.89 6.64
C LEU A 165 20.26 5.19 6.21
N SER A 166 21.60 5.15 6.24
CA SER A 166 22.43 6.12 5.55
C SER A 166 23.17 5.43 4.41
N VAL A 167 23.02 5.96 3.20
CA VAL A 167 23.76 5.52 2.02
C VAL A 167 25.05 6.32 1.96
N GLU A 168 26.16 5.64 2.22
CA GLU A 168 27.50 6.22 2.11
C GLU A 168 28.02 6.00 0.70
N VAL A 169 28.23 7.09 -0.04
CA VAL A 169 28.60 7.07 -1.47
C VAL A 169 29.46 8.28 -1.80
N ASP A 170 30.50 8.06 -2.60
CA ASP A 170 31.36 9.15 -3.07
C ASP A 170 30.63 10.05 -4.08
N GLU A 171 31.10 11.28 -4.24
CA GLU A 171 30.43 12.27 -5.07
C GLU A 171 30.38 11.87 -6.54
N GLN A 172 31.39 11.19 -7.07
CA GLN A 172 31.42 10.77 -8.46
C GLN A 172 30.31 9.76 -8.73
N THR A 173 30.25 8.68 -7.93
CA THR A 173 29.20 7.67 -8.06
C THR A 173 27.81 8.29 -7.83
N LEU A 174 27.68 9.18 -6.85
CA LEU A 174 26.42 9.89 -6.58
C LEU A 174 25.96 10.67 -7.82
N ARG A 175 26.85 11.40 -8.48
CA ARG A 175 26.58 12.23 -9.67
C ARG A 175 26.30 11.38 -10.91
N GLU A 176 27.13 10.40 -11.20
CA GLU A 176 27.10 9.62 -12.45
C GLU A 176 26.03 8.53 -12.46
N ILE A 177 25.67 7.96 -11.29
CA ILE A 177 24.72 6.85 -11.20
C ILE A 177 23.38 7.29 -10.60
N TYR A 178 23.38 7.85 -9.40
CA TYR A 178 22.13 8.05 -8.66
C TYR A 178 21.43 9.37 -8.99
N LEU A 179 22.19 10.44 -9.25
CA LEU A 179 21.67 11.77 -9.57
C LEU A 179 21.42 11.95 -11.07
N LEU A 180 22.22 11.32 -11.93
CA LEU A 180 22.12 11.46 -13.39
C LEU A 180 20.70 11.27 -13.94
N PRO A 181 19.91 10.27 -13.52
CA PRO A 181 18.56 10.12 -14.05
C PRO A 181 17.65 11.30 -13.72
N PHE A 182 17.75 11.84 -12.51
CA PHE A 182 16.99 13.02 -12.10
C PHE A 182 17.46 14.29 -12.81
N GLN A 183 18.77 14.42 -13.04
CA GLN A 183 19.34 15.51 -13.85
C GLN A 183 18.80 15.48 -15.29
N LEU A 184 18.74 14.30 -15.92
CA LEU A 184 18.17 14.12 -17.25
C LEU A 184 16.69 14.49 -17.28
N VAL A 185 15.92 14.12 -16.26
CA VAL A 185 14.52 14.51 -16.12
C VAL A 185 14.37 16.04 -16.03
N VAL A 186 15.16 16.72 -15.20
CA VAL A 186 15.15 18.19 -15.15
C VAL A 186 15.44 18.80 -16.52
N LYS A 187 16.50 18.33 -17.17
CA LYS A 187 16.96 18.83 -18.47
C LYS A 187 15.97 18.62 -19.62
N GLU A 188 15.26 17.50 -19.63
CA GLU A 188 14.51 17.05 -20.81
C GLU A 188 12.98 17.10 -20.64
N SER A 189 12.49 17.41 -19.45
CA SER A 189 11.04 17.41 -19.18
C SER A 189 10.53 18.54 -18.30
N GLU A 190 11.43 19.35 -17.71
CA GLU A 190 11.06 20.49 -16.84
C GLU A 190 9.96 20.09 -15.83
N PRO A 191 10.23 19.12 -14.94
CA PRO A 191 9.23 18.59 -14.03
C PRO A 191 8.73 19.69 -13.09
N TRP A 192 7.42 19.68 -12.82
CA TRP A 192 6.80 20.60 -11.86
C TRP A 192 6.98 20.17 -10.40
N CYS A 193 7.17 18.87 -10.16
CA CYS A 193 7.34 18.31 -8.82
C CYS A 193 8.56 17.39 -8.71
N PHE A 194 9.04 17.20 -7.49
CA PHE A 194 9.95 16.13 -7.09
C PHE A 194 9.50 15.56 -5.76
N MET A 195 9.87 14.31 -5.46
CA MET A 195 9.71 13.77 -4.10
C MET A 195 11.05 13.33 -3.56
N THR A 196 11.40 13.80 -2.36
CA THR A 196 12.65 13.39 -1.73
C THR A 196 12.56 11.97 -1.16
N SER A 197 13.71 11.33 -0.98
CA SER A 197 13.81 9.99 -0.39
C SER A 197 13.73 10.00 1.12
N TYR A 198 13.40 8.83 1.68
CA TYR A 198 13.34 8.63 3.13
C TYR A 198 14.72 8.51 3.78
N ASN A 199 15.70 7.97 3.05
CA ASN A 199 16.99 7.62 3.60
C ASN A 199 17.88 8.86 3.80
N ARG A 200 19.01 8.61 4.45
CA ARG A 200 20.11 9.56 4.49
C ARG A 200 21.09 9.28 3.36
N VAL A 201 21.78 10.31 2.89
CA VAL A 201 22.95 10.21 2.01
C VAL A 201 24.10 10.88 2.74
N ASN A 202 25.20 10.15 2.94
CA ASN A 202 26.39 10.63 3.65
C ASN A 202 26.03 11.29 5.01
N GLY A 203 25.16 10.63 5.78
CA GLY A 203 24.78 11.01 7.14
C GLY A 203 23.60 12.00 7.28
N ARG A 204 23.09 12.59 6.19
CA ARG A 204 22.00 13.59 6.22
C ARG A 204 20.75 13.12 5.50
N TYR A 205 19.57 13.37 6.06
CA TYR A 205 18.30 13.06 5.39
C TYR A 205 18.19 13.91 4.13
N VAL A 206 17.81 13.29 2.99
CA VAL A 206 17.80 14.02 1.71
C VAL A 206 16.81 15.19 1.73
N ALA A 207 15.66 14.97 2.36
CA ALA A 207 14.70 16.01 2.73
C ALA A 207 15.34 17.29 3.30
N ASP A 208 16.31 17.14 4.19
CA ASP A 208 16.95 18.24 4.95
C ASP A 208 18.34 18.60 4.41
N ASP A 209 18.81 17.96 3.33
CA ASP A 209 20.15 18.17 2.79
C ASP A 209 20.19 19.38 1.85
N TYR A 210 20.64 20.52 2.40
CA TYR A 210 20.83 21.76 1.65
C TYR A 210 21.67 21.57 0.38
N ARG A 211 22.69 20.72 0.42
CA ARG A 211 23.54 20.44 -0.74
C ARG A 211 22.74 19.80 -1.85
N LEU A 212 21.98 18.75 -1.55
CA LEU A 212 21.23 18.01 -2.58
C LEU A 212 20.03 18.80 -3.10
N VAL A 213 19.23 19.38 -2.21
CA VAL A 213 17.98 20.02 -2.63
C VAL A 213 18.19 21.46 -3.09
N THR A 214 19.06 22.23 -2.42
CA THR A 214 19.25 23.64 -2.77
C THR A 214 20.40 23.83 -3.74
N GLU A 215 21.60 23.35 -3.44
CA GLU A 215 22.76 23.60 -4.30
C GLU A 215 22.67 22.81 -5.61
N VAL A 216 22.46 21.50 -5.56
CA VAL A 216 22.40 20.65 -6.76
C VAL A 216 21.09 20.83 -7.52
N LEU A 217 19.96 20.46 -6.92
CA LEU A 217 18.67 20.42 -7.63
C LEU A 217 18.22 21.82 -8.08
N ARG A 218 18.24 22.82 -7.19
CA ARG A 218 17.78 24.18 -7.52
C ARG A 218 18.88 25.07 -8.10
N GLY A 219 20.10 25.01 -7.56
CA GLY A 219 21.21 25.86 -7.97
C GLY A 219 21.82 25.42 -9.30
N GLU A 220 22.40 24.21 -9.33
CA GLU A 220 23.10 23.71 -10.50
C GLU A 220 22.14 23.33 -11.64
N TRP A 221 21.02 22.66 -11.33
CA TRP A 221 20.10 22.17 -12.36
C TRP A 221 18.94 23.13 -12.64
N GLY A 222 18.76 24.16 -11.82
CA GLY A 222 17.75 25.20 -12.06
C GLY A 222 16.30 24.77 -11.79
N PHE A 223 16.05 23.73 -10.99
CA PHE A 223 14.68 23.29 -10.67
C PHE A 223 13.91 24.37 -9.90
N LYS A 224 12.73 24.74 -10.41
CA LYS A 224 11.87 25.79 -9.83
C LYS A 224 10.59 25.26 -9.18
N GLY A 225 10.28 23.98 -9.41
CA GLY A 225 9.05 23.36 -8.96
C GLY A 225 8.98 23.06 -7.46
N LEU A 226 7.99 22.26 -7.09
CA LEU A 226 7.65 21.88 -5.72
C LEU A 226 8.34 20.56 -5.29
N CYS A 227 9.01 20.53 -4.14
CA CYS A 227 9.49 19.28 -3.53
C CYS A 227 8.53 18.74 -2.47
N ILE A 228 8.13 17.48 -2.62
CA ILE A 228 7.23 16.71 -1.75
C ILE A 228 8.04 15.78 -0.82
N ASN A 229 7.53 15.57 0.40
CA ASN A 229 8.12 14.80 1.51
C ASN A 229 9.35 15.48 2.13
N ALA A 230 9.09 16.17 3.26
CA ALA A 230 9.99 16.67 4.31
C ALA A 230 11.17 17.60 3.91
N GLY A 231 11.43 18.58 4.77
CA GLY A 231 12.59 19.48 4.78
C GLY A 231 12.52 20.75 3.91
N VAL A 232 11.82 20.77 2.75
CA VAL A 232 11.91 21.93 1.81
C VAL A 232 10.59 22.65 1.49
N ASP A 233 9.62 22.05 0.79
CA ASP A 233 8.40 22.78 0.41
C ASP A 233 7.12 22.24 1.04
N LEU A 234 6.77 20.96 0.79
CA LEU A 234 5.50 20.37 1.24
C LEU A 234 5.71 19.07 2.04
N GLU A 235 5.33 19.07 3.31
CA GLU A 235 5.27 17.87 4.16
C GLU A 235 4.03 17.03 3.81
N MET A 236 4.25 15.78 3.40
CA MET A 236 3.21 14.78 3.18
C MET A 236 3.62 13.46 3.88
N PRO A 237 2.68 12.58 4.22
CA PRO A 237 1.24 12.85 4.39
C PRO A 237 0.97 13.69 5.66
N GLY A 238 -0.26 14.17 5.79
CA GLY A 238 -0.77 14.85 6.99
C GLY A 238 -1.30 13.87 8.04
N PRO A 239 -1.58 14.34 9.28
CA PRO A 239 -1.33 15.71 9.76
C PRO A 239 0.17 16.02 9.92
N PRO A 240 0.59 17.30 9.89
CA PRO A 240 2.00 17.67 9.96
C PRO A 240 2.65 17.23 11.27
N LYS A 241 3.88 16.74 11.17
CA LYS A 241 4.75 16.51 12.32
C LYS A 241 5.72 17.67 12.51
N TRP A 242 6.27 18.23 11.42
CA TRP A 242 7.37 19.19 11.49
C TRP A 242 6.99 20.58 10.98
N ARG A 243 6.19 20.65 9.91
CA ARG A 243 5.77 21.89 9.23
C ARG A 243 4.43 22.44 9.71
N GLY A 244 4.01 22.03 10.91
CA GLY A 244 2.90 22.62 11.64
C GLY A 244 3.39 23.59 12.72
N THR A 245 2.91 23.41 13.95
CA THR A 245 3.25 24.26 15.11
C THR A 245 4.75 24.42 15.32
N ALA A 246 5.54 23.34 15.16
CA ALA A 246 6.99 23.40 15.36
C ALA A 246 7.68 24.41 14.42
N LEU A 247 7.30 24.44 13.13
CA LEU A 247 7.84 25.39 12.17
C LEU A 247 7.36 26.82 12.45
N PHE A 248 6.08 26.99 12.81
CA PHE A 248 5.54 28.28 13.20
C PHE A 248 6.32 28.91 14.37
N ASP A 249 6.56 28.13 15.43
CA ASP A 249 7.31 28.57 16.60
C ASP A 249 8.77 28.88 16.24
N ALA A 250 9.40 28.05 15.41
CA ALA A 250 10.78 28.27 14.96
C ALA A 250 10.93 29.58 14.18
N VAL A 251 9.95 29.96 13.36
CA VAL A 251 9.95 31.25 12.64
C VAL A 251 9.73 32.40 13.62
N ARG A 252 8.76 32.27 14.54
CA ARG A 252 8.48 33.29 15.57
C ARG A 252 9.69 33.55 16.48
N ASN A 253 10.47 32.52 16.76
CA ASN A 253 11.66 32.58 17.60
C ASN A 253 12.93 32.97 16.82
N GLY A 254 12.82 33.28 15.52
CA GLY A 254 13.95 33.71 14.68
C GLY A 254 14.91 32.60 14.29
N GLN A 255 14.58 31.33 14.55
CA GLN A 255 15.39 30.17 14.15
C GLN A 255 15.27 29.89 12.65
N VAL A 256 14.12 30.23 12.04
CA VAL A 256 13.87 30.14 10.60
C VAL A 256 13.45 31.51 10.08
N LYS A 257 14.07 31.96 8.98
CA LYS A 257 13.71 33.23 8.35
C LYS A 257 12.34 33.11 7.68
N GLN A 258 11.44 34.07 7.92
CA GLN A 258 10.14 34.10 7.26
C GLN A 258 10.24 34.12 5.72
N SER A 259 11.28 34.72 5.15
CA SER A 259 11.50 34.72 3.70
C SER A 259 11.64 33.31 3.09
N ILE A 260 12.12 32.34 3.87
CA ILE A 260 12.17 30.92 3.44
C ILE A 260 10.74 30.37 3.36
N ILE A 261 9.89 30.69 4.33
CA ILE A 261 8.48 30.29 4.36
C ILE A 261 7.70 30.94 3.22
N ASP A 262 7.93 32.22 2.97
CA ASP A 262 7.31 32.96 1.87
C ASP A 262 7.63 32.31 0.52
N GLU A 263 8.88 31.90 0.32
CA GLU A 263 9.33 31.25 -0.91
C GLU A 263 8.78 29.81 -1.06
N ASN A 264 8.67 29.05 0.02
CA ASN A 264 8.06 27.73 -0.03
C ASN A 264 6.54 27.83 -0.30
N ALA A 265 5.85 28.78 0.33
CA ALA A 265 4.43 29.03 0.11
C ALA A 265 4.17 29.55 -1.31
N ARG A 266 5.10 30.36 -1.86
CA ARG A 266 5.07 30.78 -3.27
C ARG A 266 4.97 29.59 -4.20
N ARG A 267 5.79 28.55 -4.02
CA ARG A 267 5.79 27.35 -4.88
C ARG A 267 4.48 26.58 -4.80
N VAL A 268 3.85 26.50 -3.62
CA VAL A 268 2.53 25.88 -3.47
C VAL A 268 1.45 26.69 -4.19
N ILE A 269 1.48 28.03 -4.06
CA ILE A 269 0.52 28.92 -4.74
C ILE A 269 0.73 28.89 -6.27
N ASP A 270 1.97 28.93 -6.73
CA ASP A 270 2.31 28.84 -8.15
C ASP A 270 1.91 27.48 -8.74
N MET A 271 2.04 26.40 -7.97
CA MET A 271 1.50 25.09 -8.35
C MET A 271 -0.03 25.14 -8.51
N ALA A 272 -0.75 25.68 -7.52
CA ALA A 272 -2.20 25.84 -7.61
C ALA A 272 -2.64 26.69 -8.83
N LYS A 273 -1.83 27.69 -9.21
CA LYS A 273 -2.05 28.50 -10.41
C LYS A 273 -1.80 27.70 -11.69
N PHE A 274 -0.69 26.96 -11.76
CA PHE A 274 -0.40 26.08 -12.90
C PHE A 274 -1.53 25.08 -13.14
N LEU A 275 -2.08 24.51 -12.07
CA LEU A 275 -3.19 23.56 -12.10
C LEU A 275 -4.55 24.19 -12.45
N GLY A 276 -4.65 25.52 -12.60
CA GLY A 276 -5.93 26.20 -12.87
C GLY A 276 -6.93 26.15 -11.70
N LYS A 277 -6.51 25.72 -10.50
CA LYS A 277 -7.39 25.49 -9.34
C LYS A 277 -8.02 26.75 -8.78
N PHE A 278 -7.48 27.92 -9.13
CA PHE A 278 -8.09 29.20 -8.79
C PHE A 278 -9.43 29.42 -9.51
N ASP A 279 -9.59 28.87 -10.70
CA ASP A 279 -10.81 28.94 -11.51
C ASP A 279 -11.67 27.68 -11.35
N HIS A 280 -11.04 26.54 -11.09
CA HIS A 280 -11.69 25.25 -10.88
C HIS A 280 -11.29 24.62 -9.53
N PRO A 281 -11.72 25.22 -8.40
CA PRO A 281 -11.27 24.80 -7.08
C PRO A 281 -11.87 23.47 -6.62
N ASP A 282 -13.03 23.11 -7.17
CA ASP A 282 -13.81 21.97 -6.71
C ASP A 282 -13.07 20.65 -6.93
N GLU A 283 -13.29 19.71 -6.01
CA GLU A 283 -12.86 18.33 -6.16
C GLU A 283 -14.09 17.46 -6.50
N PRO A 284 -14.31 17.12 -7.78
CA PRO A 284 -15.46 16.31 -8.16
C PRO A 284 -15.34 14.88 -7.60
N PRO A 285 -16.44 14.10 -7.55
CA PRO A 285 -16.38 12.70 -7.15
C PRO A 285 -15.44 11.88 -8.04
N VAL A 286 -14.66 11.00 -7.41
CA VAL A 286 -13.77 10.07 -8.11
C VAL A 286 -14.56 9.06 -8.92
N ARG A 287 -14.05 8.68 -10.09
CA ARG A 287 -14.72 7.75 -11.02
C ARG A 287 -13.76 6.67 -11.52
N ALA A 288 -14.31 5.47 -11.72
CA ALA A 288 -13.68 4.41 -12.49
C ALA A 288 -14.29 4.45 -13.89
N VAL A 289 -13.45 4.59 -14.91
CA VAL A 289 -13.91 4.74 -16.31
C VAL A 289 -13.45 3.54 -17.09
N ASP A 290 -14.39 2.79 -17.65
CA ASP A 290 -14.10 1.70 -18.59
C ASP A 290 -13.71 2.31 -19.95
N ASP A 291 -12.63 1.80 -20.56
CA ASP A 291 -12.03 2.36 -21.77
C ASP A 291 -11.30 1.25 -22.54
N ALA A 292 -11.97 0.70 -23.55
CA ALA A 292 -11.47 -0.42 -24.33
C ALA A 292 -10.21 -0.08 -25.15
N GLU A 293 -10.08 1.16 -25.63
CA GLU A 293 -8.88 1.59 -26.37
C GLU A 293 -7.67 1.66 -25.44
N ARG A 294 -7.87 2.14 -24.21
CA ARG A 294 -6.83 2.13 -23.20
C ARG A 294 -6.46 0.71 -22.77
N ASP A 295 -7.43 -0.19 -22.65
CA ASP A 295 -7.16 -1.60 -22.31
C ASP A 295 -6.35 -2.30 -23.42
N GLU A 296 -6.66 -2.03 -24.69
CA GLU A 296 -5.87 -2.50 -25.83
C GLU A 296 -4.46 -1.92 -25.84
N PHE A 297 -4.32 -0.63 -25.52
CA PHE A 297 -3.01 0.02 -25.37
C PHE A 297 -2.21 -0.61 -24.22
N ILE A 298 -2.82 -0.88 -23.07
CA ILE A 298 -2.17 -1.55 -21.93
C ILE A 298 -1.68 -2.94 -22.32
N ALA A 299 -2.50 -3.71 -23.04
CA ALA A 299 -2.12 -5.03 -23.54
C ALA A 299 -0.94 -4.94 -24.51
N THR A 300 -0.96 -3.97 -25.43
CA THR A 300 0.13 -3.72 -26.39
C THR A 300 1.41 -3.31 -25.68
N ALA A 301 1.35 -2.37 -24.74
CA ALA A 301 2.50 -1.97 -23.93
C ALA A 301 3.09 -3.16 -23.16
N GLY A 302 2.24 -4.03 -22.61
CA GLY A 302 2.65 -5.26 -21.95
C GLY A 302 3.38 -6.21 -22.89
N ALA A 303 2.94 -6.32 -24.15
CA ALA A 303 3.59 -7.14 -25.18
C ALA A 303 4.96 -6.58 -25.58
N GLU A 304 5.09 -5.27 -25.79
CA GLU A 304 6.36 -4.59 -26.09
C GLU A 304 7.39 -4.75 -24.96
N GLY A 305 6.92 -4.86 -23.71
CA GLY A 305 7.78 -5.09 -22.55
C GLY A 305 8.20 -6.54 -22.31
N MET A 306 7.78 -7.50 -23.16
CA MET A 306 8.17 -8.91 -23.02
C MET A 306 9.56 -9.17 -23.61
N VAL A 307 10.44 -9.81 -22.83
CA VAL A 307 11.79 -10.18 -23.27
C VAL A 307 11.89 -11.68 -23.53
N LEU A 308 12.10 -12.08 -24.78
CA LEU A 308 12.35 -13.48 -25.13
C LEU A 308 13.78 -13.90 -24.77
N LEU A 309 13.96 -14.50 -23.59
CA LEU A 309 15.28 -14.89 -23.09
C LEU A 309 15.86 -16.13 -23.78
N LYS A 310 15.00 -17.08 -24.19
CA LYS A 310 15.43 -18.36 -24.77
C LYS A 310 14.36 -18.91 -25.72
N ASN A 311 14.79 -19.33 -26.91
CA ASN A 311 13.94 -20.04 -27.88
C ASN A 311 14.72 -21.17 -28.57
N THR A 312 14.90 -22.29 -27.87
CA THR A 312 15.63 -23.45 -28.40
C THR A 312 14.74 -24.24 -29.36
N ASN A 313 15.30 -24.66 -30.50
CA ASN A 313 14.62 -25.45 -31.54
C ASN A 313 13.36 -24.80 -32.13
N GLY A 314 13.21 -23.47 -32.04
CA GLY A 314 12.05 -22.76 -32.57
C GLY A 314 10.73 -23.17 -31.91
N ILE A 315 10.75 -23.46 -30.61
CA ILE A 315 9.55 -23.86 -29.86
C ILE A 315 8.48 -22.75 -29.80
N LEU A 316 8.92 -21.48 -29.86
CA LEU A 316 8.03 -20.32 -30.02
C LEU A 316 8.11 -19.75 -31.44
N PRO A 317 6.98 -19.30 -32.02
CA PRO A 317 5.63 -19.27 -31.44
C PRO A 317 4.96 -20.66 -31.39
N ILE A 318 4.06 -20.85 -30.42
CA ILE A 318 3.31 -22.11 -30.27
C ILE A 318 2.37 -22.29 -31.48
N ASN A 319 2.36 -23.50 -32.06
CA ASN A 319 1.44 -23.84 -33.13
C ASN A 319 -0.02 -23.83 -32.62
N LYS A 320 -0.93 -23.13 -33.31
CA LYS A 320 -2.35 -23.05 -32.93
C LYS A 320 -3.09 -24.40 -32.87
N LYS A 321 -2.57 -25.44 -33.51
CA LYS A 321 -3.14 -26.81 -33.47
C LYS A 321 -2.62 -27.64 -32.29
N SER A 322 -1.65 -27.14 -31.53
CA SER A 322 -1.12 -27.84 -30.36
C SER A 322 -2.15 -27.86 -29.24
N GLN A 323 -2.22 -28.98 -28.53
CA GLN A 323 -2.84 -29.01 -27.19
C GLN A 323 -1.86 -28.38 -26.21
N VAL A 324 -2.34 -27.41 -25.43
CA VAL A 324 -1.51 -26.62 -24.52
C VAL A 324 -1.85 -26.97 -23.09
N ALA A 325 -0.87 -27.46 -22.34
CA ALA A 325 -0.96 -27.58 -20.89
C ALA A 325 -0.30 -26.35 -20.23
N ILE A 326 -1.07 -25.55 -19.50
CA ILE A 326 -0.57 -24.41 -18.73
C ILE A 326 -0.50 -24.81 -17.25
N ILE A 327 0.68 -24.67 -16.66
CA ILE A 327 0.96 -25.10 -15.28
C ILE A 327 1.46 -23.91 -14.46
N GLY A 328 0.86 -23.70 -13.29
CA GLY A 328 1.35 -22.76 -12.28
C GLY A 328 0.26 -21.86 -11.70
N HIS A 329 0.45 -21.40 -10.47
CA HIS A 329 -0.55 -20.63 -9.73
C HIS A 329 -0.97 -19.36 -10.48
N HIS A 330 0.00 -18.66 -11.08
CA HIS A 330 -0.24 -17.44 -11.83
C HIS A 330 -0.88 -17.64 -13.21
N ALA A 331 -1.07 -18.88 -13.65
CA ALA A 331 -1.84 -19.17 -14.85
C ALA A 331 -3.34 -18.93 -14.63
N THR A 332 -3.83 -19.18 -13.41
CA THR A 332 -5.23 -18.96 -13.00
C THR A 332 -5.41 -17.71 -12.14
N HIS A 333 -4.38 -17.25 -11.43
CA HIS A 333 -4.45 -16.09 -10.55
C HIS A 333 -3.55 -14.96 -11.07
N VAL A 334 -4.17 -13.88 -11.56
CA VAL A 334 -3.45 -12.79 -12.19
C VAL A 334 -2.48 -12.12 -11.21
N SER A 335 -1.21 -11.98 -11.62
CA SER A 335 -0.24 -11.13 -10.93
C SER A 335 -0.04 -9.87 -11.77
N LEU A 336 -0.58 -8.74 -11.28
CA LEU A 336 -0.56 -7.46 -11.99
C LEU A 336 0.65 -6.59 -11.64
N GLY A 337 1.44 -6.97 -10.64
CA GLY A 337 2.59 -6.21 -10.19
C GLY A 337 2.95 -6.44 -8.73
N GLY A 338 3.80 -5.57 -8.20
CA GLY A 338 4.15 -5.57 -6.77
C GLY A 338 3.09 -4.92 -5.88
N GLY A 339 3.34 -4.96 -4.56
CA GLY A 339 2.46 -4.39 -3.54
C GLY A 339 2.68 -2.90 -3.29
N GLY A 340 2.55 -2.46 -2.03
CA GLY A 340 2.92 -1.10 -1.63
C GLY A 340 2.02 0.00 -2.20
N SER A 341 2.58 1.22 -2.31
CA SER A 341 1.89 2.40 -2.82
C SER A 341 1.59 2.33 -4.33
N ALA A 342 2.35 1.53 -5.09
CA ALA A 342 2.15 1.30 -6.52
C ALA A 342 1.04 0.27 -6.82
N ARG A 343 0.47 -0.38 -5.80
CA ARG A 343 -0.65 -1.30 -6.01
C ARG A 343 -1.88 -0.54 -6.49
N VAL A 344 -2.48 -1.02 -7.57
CA VAL A 344 -3.75 -0.54 -8.12
C VAL A 344 -4.78 -1.67 -8.05
N ASP A 345 -6.03 -1.35 -7.71
CA ASP A 345 -7.15 -2.26 -7.90
C ASP A 345 -7.64 -2.15 -9.35
N ALA A 346 -7.43 -3.19 -10.16
CA ALA A 346 -7.62 -3.10 -11.59
C ALA A 346 -9.10 -3.14 -12.00
N LEU A 347 -9.44 -2.36 -13.02
CA LEU A 347 -10.73 -2.45 -13.72
C LEU A 347 -10.97 -3.86 -14.26
N HIS A 348 -10.02 -4.32 -15.07
CA HIS A 348 -10.03 -5.62 -15.73
C HIS A 348 -8.69 -6.31 -15.50
N ALA A 349 -8.74 -7.64 -15.37
CA ALA A 349 -7.56 -8.49 -15.23
C ALA A 349 -7.83 -9.78 -16.02
N VAL A 350 -6.92 -10.11 -16.93
CA VAL A 350 -7.02 -11.31 -17.78
C VAL A 350 -5.90 -12.27 -17.38
N SER A 351 -6.27 -13.48 -16.97
CA SER A 351 -5.30 -14.53 -16.66
C SER A 351 -4.65 -15.09 -17.93
N PRO A 352 -3.43 -15.66 -17.84
CA PRO A 352 -2.79 -16.33 -18.98
C PRO A 352 -3.67 -17.40 -19.63
N ILE A 353 -4.47 -18.15 -18.86
CA ILE A 353 -5.39 -19.15 -19.40
C ILE A 353 -6.49 -18.49 -20.22
N GLU A 354 -7.17 -17.47 -19.67
CA GLU A 354 -8.21 -16.74 -20.40
C GLU A 354 -7.66 -16.08 -21.67
N GLY A 355 -6.44 -15.53 -21.60
CA GLY A 355 -5.76 -14.94 -22.77
C GLY A 355 -5.49 -15.98 -23.86
N MET A 356 -4.95 -17.15 -23.50
CA MET A 356 -4.68 -18.23 -24.47
C MET A 356 -5.96 -18.82 -25.06
N GLN A 357 -7.01 -18.98 -24.26
CA GLN A 357 -8.33 -19.42 -24.74
C GLN A 357 -8.93 -18.39 -25.72
N LYS A 358 -8.87 -17.10 -25.40
CA LYS A 358 -9.30 -16.01 -26.32
C LYS A 358 -8.49 -16.00 -27.62
N ALA A 359 -7.21 -16.38 -27.57
CA ALA A 359 -6.36 -16.52 -28.77
C ALA A 359 -6.65 -17.78 -29.62
N GLY A 360 -7.54 -18.66 -29.14
CA GLY A 360 -8.02 -19.86 -29.85
C GLY A 360 -7.23 -21.12 -29.56
N PHE A 361 -6.45 -21.19 -28.48
CA PHE A 361 -5.76 -22.41 -28.07
C PHE A 361 -6.68 -23.36 -27.31
N ASP A 362 -6.50 -24.66 -27.54
CA ASP A 362 -7.07 -25.72 -26.69
C ASP A 362 -6.19 -25.88 -25.45
N VAL A 363 -6.69 -25.39 -24.30
CA VAL A 363 -5.91 -25.22 -23.07
C VAL A 363 -6.44 -26.14 -21.97
N GLN A 364 -5.54 -26.94 -21.41
CA GLN A 364 -5.72 -27.60 -20.12
C GLN A 364 -4.88 -26.87 -19.06
N ALA A 365 -5.44 -26.69 -17.87
CA ALA A 365 -4.80 -25.94 -16.80
C ALA A 365 -4.59 -26.79 -15.55
N SER A 366 -3.44 -26.61 -14.92
CA SER A 366 -3.17 -27.09 -13.57
C SER A 366 -2.59 -25.97 -12.73
N PRO A 367 -3.12 -25.70 -11.51
CA PRO A 367 -2.61 -24.62 -10.66
C PRO A 367 -1.18 -24.90 -10.16
N GLY A 368 -0.67 -26.14 -10.30
CA GLY A 368 0.64 -26.51 -9.78
C GLY A 368 0.74 -26.29 -8.28
N ILE A 369 1.82 -25.63 -7.84
CA ILE A 369 2.07 -25.30 -6.43
C ILE A 369 1.50 -23.90 -6.15
N PRO A 370 0.66 -23.72 -5.11
CA PRO A 370 0.22 -22.40 -4.69
C PRO A 370 1.41 -21.51 -4.29
N VAL A 371 1.43 -20.26 -4.76
CA VAL A 371 2.50 -19.29 -4.47
C VAL A 371 1.89 -18.09 -3.77
N PHE A 372 1.99 -18.07 -2.44
CA PHE A 372 1.47 -17.01 -1.60
C PHE A 372 2.57 -16.45 -0.71
N GLY A 373 2.80 -15.13 -0.75
CA GLY A 373 3.67 -14.45 0.23
C GLY A 373 2.98 -14.27 1.59
N ALA A 374 1.66 -14.19 1.58
CA ALA A 374 0.75 -14.27 2.72
C ALA A 374 -0.54 -14.98 2.24
N LEU A 375 -1.25 -15.68 3.12
CA LEU A 375 -2.49 -16.36 2.71
C LEU A 375 -3.46 -15.36 2.08
N PRO A 376 -4.09 -15.70 0.94
CA PRO A 376 -5.00 -14.79 0.26
C PRO A 376 -6.25 -14.56 1.12
N HIS A 377 -6.95 -13.45 0.86
CA HIS A 377 -8.29 -13.27 1.38
C HIS A 377 -9.20 -14.39 0.86
N ALA A 378 -10.19 -14.76 1.68
CA ALA A 378 -11.22 -15.69 1.24
C ALA A 378 -11.96 -15.10 0.03
N GLU A 379 -12.31 -15.96 -0.92
CA GLU A 379 -13.16 -15.59 -2.05
C GLU A 379 -14.43 -14.90 -1.54
N PRO A 380 -14.91 -13.82 -2.17
CA PRO A 380 -16.13 -13.13 -1.71
C PRO A 380 -17.33 -14.07 -1.56
N SER A 381 -17.42 -15.11 -2.41
CA SER A 381 -18.45 -16.15 -2.35
C SER A 381 -18.41 -17.04 -1.11
N MET A 382 -17.27 -17.09 -0.41
CA MET A 382 -17.07 -17.83 0.83
C MET A 382 -17.39 -17.00 2.08
N VAL A 383 -17.59 -15.69 1.95
CA VAL A 383 -17.79 -14.77 3.07
C VAL A 383 -19.25 -14.35 3.14
N THR A 384 -19.89 -14.60 4.28
CA THR A 384 -21.25 -14.16 4.59
C THR A 384 -21.28 -13.36 5.88
N ASP A 385 -22.39 -12.65 6.10
CA ASP A 385 -22.59 -11.91 7.34
C ASP A 385 -22.63 -12.87 8.56
N PRO A 386 -22.57 -12.35 9.80
CA PRO A 386 -22.63 -13.17 11.00
C PRO A 386 -23.88 -14.05 11.11
N GLU A 387 -24.94 -13.72 10.38
CA GLU A 387 -26.20 -14.47 10.29
C GLU A 387 -26.21 -15.48 9.11
N GLY A 388 -25.13 -15.55 8.34
CA GLY A 388 -24.94 -16.48 7.23
C GLY A 388 -25.55 -16.02 5.89
N LYS A 389 -25.96 -14.75 5.76
CA LYS A 389 -26.54 -14.20 4.52
C LYS A 389 -25.47 -13.59 3.63
N THR A 390 -25.64 -13.78 2.32
CA THR A 390 -24.81 -13.13 1.31
C THR A 390 -25.08 -11.63 1.29
N SER A 391 -24.03 -10.82 1.27
CA SER A 391 -24.07 -9.36 1.22
C SER A 391 -22.88 -8.85 0.42
N THR A 392 -23.01 -7.67 -0.19
CA THR A 392 -21.86 -6.95 -0.78
C THR A 392 -20.91 -6.41 0.28
N THR A 393 -21.34 -6.34 1.55
CA THR A 393 -20.55 -5.91 2.70
C THR A 393 -20.71 -6.88 3.88
N PRO A 394 -20.27 -8.15 3.75
CA PRO A 394 -20.59 -9.19 4.74
C PRO A 394 -19.82 -9.03 6.06
N VAL A 395 -18.77 -8.22 6.10
CA VAL A 395 -17.91 -8.11 7.28
C VAL A 395 -18.39 -7.02 8.21
N LYS A 396 -18.86 -7.39 9.41
CA LYS A 396 -19.23 -6.43 10.44
C LYS A 396 -17.99 -5.99 11.23
N VAL A 397 -17.78 -4.70 11.39
CA VAL A 397 -16.74 -4.12 12.24
C VAL A 397 -17.37 -3.23 13.31
N GLU A 398 -17.04 -3.49 14.56
CA GLU A 398 -17.44 -2.72 15.75
C GLU A 398 -16.22 -1.99 16.31
N TRP A 399 -16.37 -0.73 16.66
CA TRP A 399 -15.30 0.17 17.11
C TRP A 399 -15.57 0.69 18.51
N PHE A 400 -14.59 0.59 19.39
CA PHE A 400 -14.70 0.90 20.81
C PHE A 400 -13.64 1.91 21.24
N ASN A 401 -14.02 2.96 21.97
CA ASN A 401 -13.08 3.89 22.60
C ASN A 401 -12.71 3.42 24.01
N SER A 402 -12.10 2.23 24.06
CA SER A 402 -11.56 1.56 25.23
C SER A 402 -10.55 0.51 24.76
N ALA A 403 -9.63 0.10 25.64
CA ALA A 403 -8.79 -1.07 25.41
C ALA A 403 -9.55 -2.41 25.51
N MET A 404 -10.81 -2.38 25.97
CA MET A 404 -11.65 -3.57 26.16
C MET A 404 -12.84 -3.61 25.20
N ILE A 405 -12.94 -4.72 24.47
CA ILE A 405 -14.05 -4.98 23.54
C ILE A 405 -15.37 -5.04 24.32
N GLY A 406 -16.37 -4.31 23.84
CA GLY A 406 -17.71 -4.24 24.44
C GLY A 406 -17.92 -3.02 25.33
N GLU A 407 -16.85 -2.30 25.69
CA GLU A 407 -16.94 -1.05 26.43
C GLU A 407 -16.88 0.14 25.48
N ASN A 408 -17.76 1.13 25.68
CA ASN A 408 -17.75 2.38 24.92
C ASN A 408 -17.76 2.16 23.39
N LEU A 409 -18.77 1.43 22.89
CA LEU A 409 -19.01 1.28 21.46
C LEU A 409 -19.31 2.65 20.86
N VAL A 410 -18.50 3.08 19.90
CA VAL A 410 -18.61 4.40 19.27
C VAL A 410 -19.01 4.33 17.79
N HIS A 411 -18.76 3.21 17.12
CA HIS A 411 -19.15 3.05 15.73
C HIS A 411 -19.35 1.58 15.35
N THR A 412 -20.18 1.33 14.35
CA THR A 412 -20.37 0.01 13.74
C THR A 412 -20.55 0.21 12.25
N GLU A 413 -19.83 -0.58 11.46
CA GLU A 413 -19.86 -0.53 10.01
C GLU A 413 -19.88 -1.94 9.40
N GLN A 414 -20.25 -2.01 8.12
CA GLN A 414 -20.15 -3.21 7.30
C GLN A 414 -19.15 -2.96 6.17
N ARG A 415 -18.34 -3.97 5.83
CA ARG A 415 -17.26 -3.89 4.84
C ARG A 415 -17.31 -5.05 3.85
N PRO A 416 -16.86 -4.84 2.60
CA PRO A 416 -16.80 -5.90 1.58
C PRO A 416 -15.74 -6.96 1.86
N SER A 417 -14.66 -6.59 2.56
CA SER A 417 -13.51 -7.46 2.83
C SER A 417 -13.18 -7.52 4.32
N ALA A 418 -12.56 -8.63 4.74
CA ALA A 418 -12.07 -8.85 6.10
C ALA A 418 -10.71 -8.14 6.33
N GLU A 419 -10.62 -6.88 5.95
CA GLU A 419 -9.43 -6.05 6.04
C GLU A 419 -9.81 -4.59 6.30
N TYR A 420 -9.02 -3.90 7.12
CA TYR A 420 -9.04 -2.44 7.20
C TYR A 420 -7.64 -1.90 7.56
N MET A 421 -7.39 -0.64 7.23
CA MET A 421 -6.20 0.09 7.67
C MET A 421 -6.58 1.52 8.11
N ILE A 422 -6.27 1.89 9.35
CA ILE A 422 -6.58 3.23 9.92
C ILE A 422 -5.51 4.28 9.54
N LYS A 423 -4.42 3.83 8.92
CA LYS A 423 -3.26 4.67 8.66
C LYS A 423 -3.59 5.89 7.77
N GLU A 424 -4.55 5.75 6.85
CA GLU A 424 -4.90 6.75 5.83
C GLU A 424 -5.72 7.91 6.39
N GLN A 425 -6.70 7.60 7.22
CA GLN A 425 -7.54 8.58 7.88
C GLN A 425 -7.91 8.03 9.24
N TRP A 426 -7.58 8.79 10.27
CA TRP A 426 -8.03 8.48 11.62
C TRP A 426 -9.54 8.78 11.72
N PRO A 427 -10.40 7.78 12.02
CA PRO A 427 -11.83 8.04 12.15
C PRO A 427 -12.12 9.04 13.27
N SER A 428 -12.92 10.06 13.00
CA SER A 428 -13.22 11.14 13.96
C SER A 428 -13.91 10.66 15.24
N TYR A 429 -14.60 9.52 15.17
CA TYR A 429 -15.24 8.87 16.32
C TYR A 429 -14.27 8.06 17.18
N LEU A 430 -13.03 7.81 16.73
CA LEU A 430 -12.04 7.03 17.47
C LEU A 430 -11.11 7.91 18.30
N SER A 431 -10.92 7.52 19.56
CA SER A 431 -9.88 8.05 20.43
C SER A 431 -8.56 7.28 20.20
N LYS A 432 -7.42 7.84 20.65
CA LYS A 432 -6.11 7.14 20.58
C LYS A 432 -6.12 5.79 21.33
N ASP A 433 -6.94 5.68 22.37
CA ASP A 433 -7.22 4.41 23.04
C ASP A 433 -8.46 3.79 22.42
N TYR A 434 -8.25 2.73 21.62
CA TYR A 434 -9.33 2.06 20.91
C TYR A 434 -9.06 0.56 20.76
N CYS A 435 -10.14 -0.19 20.54
CA CYS A 435 -10.08 -1.54 20.00
C CYS A 435 -11.22 -1.75 18.99
N SER A 436 -11.13 -2.82 18.21
CA SER A 436 -12.12 -3.18 17.21
C SER A 436 -12.47 -4.67 17.28
N ARG A 437 -13.70 -5.02 16.89
CA ARG A 437 -14.12 -6.39 16.66
C ARG A 437 -14.57 -6.54 15.22
N MET A 438 -13.97 -7.49 14.50
CA MET A 438 -14.41 -7.91 13.18
C MET A 438 -15.13 -9.26 13.27
N THR A 439 -16.32 -9.36 12.68
CA THR A 439 -17.14 -10.59 12.70
C THR A 439 -17.71 -10.87 11.31
N PHE A 440 -17.56 -12.10 10.84
CA PHE A 440 -18.08 -12.61 9.58
C PHE A 440 -18.09 -14.14 9.61
N THR A 441 -18.79 -14.76 8.68
CA THR A 441 -18.85 -16.21 8.52
C THR A 441 -18.03 -16.63 7.31
N LEU A 442 -17.19 -17.66 7.46
CA LEU A 442 -16.44 -18.28 6.37
C LEU A 442 -17.01 -19.66 6.07
N THR A 443 -17.45 -19.87 4.83
CA THR A 443 -17.93 -21.16 4.34
C THR A 443 -17.03 -21.65 3.21
N PRO A 444 -16.12 -22.61 3.47
CA PRO A 444 -15.31 -23.20 2.43
C PRO A 444 -16.14 -23.90 1.36
N SER A 445 -15.73 -23.77 0.10
CA SER A 445 -16.42 -24.40 -1.05
C SER A 445 -16.28 -25.92 -1.10
N ARG A 446 -15.35 -26.48 -0.30
CA ARG A 446 -15.09 -27.92 -0.19
C ARG A 446 -14.82 -28.26 1.26
N SER A 447 -15.26 -29.43 1.72
CA SER A 447 -14.86 -29.95 3.04
C SER A 447 -13.40 -30.42 3.02
N GLY A 448 -12.66 -30.16 4.09
CA GLY A 448 -11.28 -30.63 4.24
C GLY A 448 -10.49 -29.81 5.26
N ASN A 449 -9.16 -29.92 5.18
CA ASN A 449 -8.27 -29.07 5.96
C ASN A 449 -8.19 -27.69 5.31
N HIS A 450 -8.43 -26.64 6.09
CA HIS A 450 -8.31 -25.25 5.66
C HIS A 450 -7.33 -24.52 6.58
N ILE A 451 -6.55 -23.62 5.98
CA ILE A 451 -5.63 -22.74 6.72
C ILE A 451 -6.22 -21.33 6.66
N PHE A 452 -6.26 -20.64 7.79
CA PHE A 452 -6.60 -19.23 7.88
C PHE A 452 -5.51 -18.50 8.67
N SER A 453 -5.32 -17.22 8.38
CA SER A 453 -4.38 -16.36 9.12
C SER A 453 -5.07 -15.09 9.56
N VAL A 454 -4.67 -14.59 10.73
CA VAL A 454 -5.06 -13.26 11.23
C VAL A 454 -3.81 -12.39 11.29
N VAL A 455 -3.81 -11.29 10.57
CA VAL A 455 -2.77 -10.26 10.62
C VAL A 455 -3.36 -9.04 11.28
N SER A 456 -2.72 -8.55 12.34
CA SER A 456 -3.22 -7.42 13.12
C SER A 456 -2.06 -6.61 13.71
N THR A 457 -2.30 -5.31 13.91
CA THR A 457 -1.41 -4.43 14.66
C THR A 457 -1.90 -4.27 16.09
N GLY A 458 -1.05 -4.57 17.08
CA GLY A 458 -1.40 -4.46 18.49
C GLY A 458 -1.88 -5.77 19.12
N ARG A 459 -2.44 -5.69 20.33
CA ARG A 459 -2.94 -6.85 21.07
C ARG A 459 -4.14 -7.44 20.34
N THR A 460 -4.14 -8.75 20.11
CA THR A 460 -5.16 -9.43 19.30
C THR A 460 -5.68 -10.66 20.02
N ARG A 461 -7.00 -10.89 19.94
CA ARG A 461 -7.68 -12.13 20.37
C ARG A 461 -8.39 -12.71 19.16
N CYS A 462 -8.19 -14.00 18.89
CA CYS A 462 -8.91 -14.71 17.84
C CYS A 462 -9.94 -15.65 18.49
N LEU A 463 -11.21 -15.44 18.20
CA LEU A 463 -12.32 -16.29 18.65
C LEU A 463 -12.75 -17.16 17.47
N ILE A 464 -12.63 -18.47 17.61
CA ILE A 464 -13.05 -19.41 16.57
C ILE A 464 -14.37 -20.03 17.03
N LYS A 465 -15.45 -19.68 16.31
CA LYS A 465 -16.77 -20.27 16.49
C LYS A 465 -16.97 -21.41 15.51
N PHE A 466 -17.46 -22.54 15.99
CA PHE A 466 -17.71 -23.73 15.17
C PHE A 466 -18.95 -24.48 15.69
N LEU A 467 -19.65 -25.16 14.79
CA LEU A 467 -20.81 -25.98 15.13
C LEU A 467 -20.37 -27.39 15.54
N VAL A 468 -20.90 -27.87 16.66
CA VAL A 468 -20.82 -29.28 17.07
C VAL A 468 -22.19 -29.90 16.90
N LYS A 469 -22.32 -30.93 16.05
CA LYS A 469 -23.55 -31.68 15.84
C LYS A 469 -23.49 -33.04 16.54
N ASN A 470 -24.57 -33.40 17.24
CA ASN A 470 -24.78 -34.77 17.67
C ASN A 470 -25.40 -35.58 16.52
N THR A 471 -24.62 -36.52 15.98
CA THR A 471 -25.04 -37.38 14.88
C THR A 471 -25.61 -38.72 15.37
N GLY A 472 -25.78 -38.91 16.68
CA GLY A 472 -26.28 -40.12 17.29
C GLY A 472 -27.75 -40.00 17.75
N PRO A 473 -28.39 -41.14 18.09
CA PRO A 473 -29.82 -41.19 18.40
C PRO A 473 -30.14 -40.83 19.87
N VAL A 474 -29.15 -40.51 20.70
CA VAL A 474 -29.33 -40.21 22.14
C VAL A 474 -28.71 -38.86 22.51
N PHE A 475 -29.23 -38.25 23.58
CA PHE A 475 -28.60 -37.06 24.16
C PHE A 475 -27.17 -37.38 24.62
N GLY A 476 -26.20 -36.55 24.25
CA GLY A 476 -24.79 -36.73 24.59
C GLY A 476 -24.14 -35.43 25.01
N LYS A 477 -23.11 -35.51 25.86
CA LYS A 477 -22.21 -34.39 26.16
C LYS A 477 -20.83 -34.69 25.60
N VAL A 478 -20.23 -33.74 24.88
CA VAL A 478 -18.88 -33.85 24.35
C VAL A 478 -18.03 -32.69 24.84
N MET A 479 -16.76 -32.95 25.16
CA MET A 479 -15.78 -31.92 25.46
C MET A 479 -14.94 -31.69 24.19
N VAL A 480 -14.86 -30.44 23.75
CA VAL A 480 -13.97 -30.03 22.67
C VAL A 480 -12.79 -29.29 23.31
N GLN A 481 -11.58 -29.63 22.89
CA GLN A 481 -10.33 -29.20 23.50
C GLN A 481 -9.42 -28.57 22.44
N LEU A 482 -8.86 -27.40 22.73
CA LEU A 482 -7.86 -26.70 21.92
C LEU A 482 -6.47 -26.91 22.53
N TYR A 483 -5.53 -27.44 21.76
CA TYR A 483 -4.14 -27.58 22.15
C TYR A 483 -3.21 -26.77 21.26
N VAL A 484 -2.07 -26.34 21.80
CA VAL A 484 -1.00 -25.68 21.04
C VAL A 484 0.34 -26.37 21.28
N ALA A 485 1.07 -26.62 20.21
CA ALA A 485 2.46 -27.08 20.19
C ALA A 485 3.36 -26.02 19.54
N GLY A 486 4.55 -25.77 20.08
CA GLY A 486 5.59 -25.00 19.37
C GLY A 486 6.57 -25.94 18.67
N SER A 487 7.27 -25.47 17.63
CA SER A 487 8.39 -26.22 17.05
C SER A 487 9.50 -26.47 18.08
N SER A 488 10.36 -27.46 17.83
CA SER A 488 11.53 -27.78 18.67
C SER A 488 12.49 -26.61 18.86
N ASP A 489 12.42 -25.60 17.98
CA ASP A 489 13.29 -24.42 18.00
C ASP A 489 12.73 -23.31 18.92
N VAL A 490 11.50 -23.47 19.41
CA VAL A 490 10.82 -22.57 20.35
C VAL A 490 11.10 -23.00 21.80
N GLY A 491 12.34 -22.81 22.25
CA GLY A 491 12.78 -22.95 23.64
C GLY A 491 13.05 -24.40 24.09
N ARG A 492 14.07 -24.58 24.94
CA ARG A 492 14.65 -25.91 25.30
C ARG A 492 13.75 -26.84 26.15
N LYS A 493 12.54 -26.44 26.58
CA LYS A 493 11.67 -27.25 27.48
C LYS A 493 10.17 -26.95 27.31
N ARG A 494 9.49 -27.55 26.33
CA ARG A 494 8.02 -27.51 26.21
C ARG A 494 7.41 -28.91 26.16
N PRO A 495 6.20 -29.12 26.70
CA PRO A 495 5.41 -30.30 26.40
C PRO A 495 5.15 -30.41 24.88
N VAL A 496 4.97 -31.64 24.38
CA VAL A 496 4.69 -31.92 22.95
C VAL A 496 3.49 -31.11 22.43
N LYS A 497 2.50 -30.87 23.30
CA LYS A 497 1.41 -29.90 23.14
C LYS A 497 0.82 -29.58 24.50
N GLU A 498 0.19 -28.40 24.62
CA GLU A 498 -0.41 -27.90 25.85
C GLU A 498 -1.89 -27.58 25.60
N LEU A 499 -2.80 -27.96 26.51
CA LEU A 499 -4.20 -27.55 26.44
C LEU A 499 -4.28 -26.04 26.70
N LYS A 500 -4.94 -25.30 25.82
CA LYS A 500 -5.05 -23.84 25.88
C LYS A 500 -6.49 -23.34 26.07
N ASP A 501 -7.49 -24.10 25.63
CA ASP A 501 -8.90 -23.82 25.93
C ASP A 501 -9.75 -25.10 25.79
N PHE A 502 -10.95 -25.13 26.38
CA PHE A 502 -11.91 -26.23 26.22
C PHE A 502 -13.34 -25.81 26.49
N VAL A 503 -14.29 -26.49 25.84
CA VAL A 503 -15.73 -26.27 26.04
C VAL A 503 -16.47 -27.61 26.09
N LYS A 504 -17.39 -27.76 27.04
CA LYS A 504 -18.26 -28.93 27.14
C LYS A 504 -19.67 -28.57 26.68
N VAL A 505 -20.18 -29.31 25.69
CA VAL A 505 -21.49 -29.06 25.09
C VAL A 505 -22.38 -30.29 25.20
N GLY A 506 -23.66 -30.09 25.54
CA GLY A 506 -24.67 -31.15 25.61
C GLY A 506 -25.69 -30.98 24.50
N LEU A 507 -25.93 -32.03 23.72
CA LEU A 507 -26.70 -31.99 22.48
C LEU A 507 -27.71 -33.14 22.44
N LYS A 508 -28.97 -32.84 22.14
CA LYS A 508 -30.00 -33.81 21.78
C LYS A 508 -29.67 -34.48 20.43
N PRO A 509 -30.32 -35.60 20.08
CA PRO A 509 -30.18 -36.20 18.75
C PRO A 509 -30.41 -35.16 17.64
N ASP A 510 -29.53 -35.14 16.65
CA ASP A 510 -29.49 -34.18 15.53
C ASP A 510 -29.32 -32.70 15.88
N GLU A 511 -29.19 -32.35 17.16
CA GLU A 511 -28.93 -30.98 17.59
C GLU A 511 -27.52 -30.55 17.19
N SER A 512 -27.41 -29.32 16.67
CA SER A 512 -26.13 -28.62 16.49
C SER A 512 -26.07 -27.43 17.43
N ARG A 513 -24.92 -27.20 18.07
CA ARG A 513 -24.70 -26.00 18.88
C ARG A 513 -23.37 -25.35 18.55
N GLU A 514 -23.39 -24.03 18.47
CA GLU A 514 -22.18 -23.22 18.34
C GLU A 514 -21.34 -23.33 19.61
N CYS A 515 -20.06 -23.63 19.42
CA CYS A 515 -19.02 -23.68 20.43
C CYS A 515 -17.95 -22.65 20.07
N CYS A 516 -17.26 -22.12 21.07
CA CYS A 516 -16.23 -21.12 20.89
C CYS A 516 -14.97 -21.54 21.65
N LEU A 517 -13.81 -21.36 21.02
CA LEU A 517 -12.49 -21.54 21.64
C LEU A 517 -11.66 -20.28 21.39
N LEU A 518 -10.95 -19.81 22.43
CA LEU A 518 -10.11 -18.63 22.42
C LEU A 518 -8.65 -18.99 22.13
N LEU A 519 -8.05 -18.29 21.17
CA LEU A 519 -6.61 -18.27 20.96
C LEU A 519 -6.08 -16.85 21.22
N ASP A 520 -5.24 -16.70 22.25
CA ASP A 520 -4.64 -15.43 22.65
C ASP A 520 -3.10 -15.52 22.73
N LYS A 521 -2.45 -14.44 23.21
CA LYS A 521 -0.99 -14.40 23.37
C LYS A 521 -0.44 -15.48 24.32
N TYR A 522 -1.22 -15.93 25.32
CA TYR A 522 -0.79 -16.97 26.27
C TYR A 522 -0.87 -18.37 25.69
N ALA A 523 -1.74 -18.57 24.70
CA ALA A 523 -1.80 -19.82 23.97
C ALA A 523 -0.48 -20.16 23.26
N VAL A 524 0.36 -19.16 23.00
CA VAL A 524 1.58 -19.27 22.17
C VAL A 524 2.86 -18.88 22.91
N SER A 525 2.78 -18.61 24.22
CA SER A 525 3.92 -18.16 25.00
C SER A 525 4.40 -19.13 26.07
N VAL A 526 5.63 -18.87 26.51
CA VAL A 526 6.27 -19.47 27.67
C VAL A 526 6.73 -18.35 28.61
N TYR A 527 6.87 -18.65 29.90
CA TYR A 527 7.47 -17.70 30.82
C TYR A 527 8.99 -17.89 30.84
N ASP A 528 9.73 -16.86 30.48
CA ASP A 528 11.18 -16.82 30.63
C ASP A 528 11.53 -16.40 32.06
N GLY A 529 11.98 -17.38 32.85
CA GLY A 529 12.36 -17.15 34.25
C GLY A 529 13.65 -16.38 34.43
N GLN A 530 14.53 -16.29 33.42
CA GLN A 530 15.76 -15.50 33.49
C GLN A 530 15.46 -14.03 33.23
N GLU A 531 14.67 -13.74 32.20
CA GLU A 531 14.29 -12.38 31.81
C GLU A 531 13.10 -11.83 32.63
N GLY A 532 12.44 -12.68 33.41
CA GLY A 532 11.30 -12.33 34.25
C GLY A 532 10.10 -11.85 33.42
N CYS A 533 9.85 -12.47 32.27
CA CYS A 533 8.83 -12.03 31.33
C CYS A 533 8.14 -13.20 30.61
N TRP A 534 6.92 -12.99 30.12
CA TRP A 534 6.31 -13.87 29.14
C TRP A 534 6.92 -13.62 27.77
N MET A 535 7.14 -14.69 27.02
CA MET A 535 7.72 -14.65 25.69
C MET A 535 6.95 -15.57 24.74
N ALA A 536 6.44 -15.02 23.65
CA ALA A 536 5.99 -15.78 22.47
C ALA A 536 7.11 -15.70 21.43
N GLN A 537 7.80 -16.81 21.18
CA GLN A 537 8.99 -16.83 20.34
C GLN A 537 8.62 -16.90 18.86
N GLN A 538 9.38 -16.21 18.00
CA GLN A 538 9.27 -16.37 16.56
C GLN A 538 9.41 -17.86 16.18
N GLY A 539 8.57 -18.31 15.24
CA GLY A 539 8.67 -19.65 14.67
C GLY A 539 7.32 -20.33 14.48
N ALA A 540 7.37 -21.60 14.08
CA ALA A 540 6.18 -22.39 13.79
C ALA A 540 5.51 -22.92 15.06
N TYR A 541 4.19 -22.85 15.07
CA TYR A 541 3.29 -23.40 16.08
C TYR A 541 2.20 -24.23 15.39
N LYS A 542 1.60 -25.14 16.14
CA LYS A 542 0.55 -26.04 15.69
C LYS A 542 -0.59 -26.03 16.69
N VAL A 543 -1.77 -25.62 16.24
CA VAL A 543 -3.01 -25.65 17.00
C VAL A 543 -3.78 -26.91 16.60
N THR A 544 -4.24 -27.68 17.57
CA THR A 544 -5.07 -28.88 17.32
C THR A 544 -6.36 -28.80 18.12
N VAL A 545 -7.49 -29.10 17.48
CA VAL A 545 -8.80 -29.24 18.13
C VAL A 545 -9.17 -30.70 18.17
N GLY A 546 -9.55 -31.23 19.33
CA GLY A 546 -9.88 -32.63 19.53
C GLY A 546 -10.99 -32.85 20.55
N LEU A 547 -11.46 -34.10 20.62
CA LEU A 547 -12.37 -34.55 21.70
C LEU A 547 -11.60 -35.11 22.90
N SER A 548 -10.30 -35.35 22.71
CA SER A 548 -9.34 -35.70 23.76
C SER A 548 -7.94 -35.26 23.33
N SER A 549 -6.94 -35.44 24.20
CA SER A 549 -5.53 -35.20 23.86
C SER A 549 -4.99 -36.13 22.77
N VAL A 550 -5.71 -37.19 22.38
CA VAL A 550 -5.29 -38.13 21.33
C VAL A 550 -6.29 -38.23 20.17
N ASP A 551 -7.56 -37.91 20.39
CA ASP A 551 -8.60 -37.85 19.36
C ASP A 551 -8.67 -36.44 18.76
N ILE A 552 -7.73 -36.14 17.87
CA ILE A 552 -7.63 -34.84 17.17
C ILE A 552 -8.52 -34.86 15.93
N ARG A 553 -9.41 -33.86 15.84
CA ARG A 553 -10.38 -33.71 14.74
C ARG A 553 -9.97 -32.68 13.71
N ALA A 554 -9.16 -31.70 14.12
CA ALA A 554 -8.61 -30.68 13.24
C ALA A 554 -7.25 -30.21 13.74
N GLU A 555 -6.42 -29.76 12.80
CA GLU A 555 -5.08 -29.26 13.06
C GLU A 555 -4.78 -28.11 12.09
N VAL A 556 -4.09 -27.09 12.59
CA VAL A 556 -3.58 -25.98 11.78
C VAL A 556 -2.20 -25.55 12.28
N GLY A 557 -1.28 -25.33 11.36
CA GLY A 557 0.01 -24.68 11.65
C GLY A 557 -0.10 -23.17 11.44
N PHE A 558 0.59 -22.39 12.26
CA PHE A 558 0.82 -20.96 11.99
C PHE A 558 2.25 -20.58 12.38
N GLU A 559 2.75 -19.49 11.80
CA GLU A 559 4.07 -18.96 12.12
C GLU A 559 3.94 -17.63 12.85
N LEU A 560 4.57 -17.53 14.01
CA LEU A 560 4.72 -16.25 14.69
C LEU A 560 5.90 -15.52 14.03
N ALA A 561 5.62 -14.45 13.29
CA ALA A 561 6.62 -13.75 12.47
C ALA A 561 7.74 -13.06 13.27
N LYS A 562 7.53 -12.78 14.56
CA LYS A 562 8.53 -12.15 15.43
C LYS A 562 8.34 -12.54 16.90
N THR A 563 9.43 -12.58 17.65
CA THR A 563 9.37 -12.77 19.10
C THR A 563 8.72 -11.57 19.77
N VAL A 564 7.81 -11.83 20.71
CA VAL A 564 7.10 -10.81 21.51
C VAL A 564 7.30 -11.11 22.98
N GLN A 565 7.71 -10.10 23.75
CA GLN A 565 7.92 -10.18 25.20
C GLN A 565 6.99 -9.23 25.95
N TRP A 566 6.51 -9.64 27.12
CA TRP A 566 5.71 -8.79 28.00
C TRP A 566 5.81 -9.20 29.48
N ARG A 567 5.45 -8.27 30.37
CA ARG A 567 5.31 -8.52 31.81
C ARG A 567 3.84 -8.34 32.22
N GLY A 568 3.39 -9.11 33.21
CA GLY A 568 2.00 -9.08 33.70
C GLY A 568 1.01 -9.90 32.86
N VAL A 569 -0.29 -9.70 33.14
CA VAL A 569 -1.44 -10.33 32.46
C VAL A 569 -1.84 -9.54 31.20
#